data_AF-A0A483H7Q1-F1
#
_entry.id   AF-A0A483H7Q1-F1
#
_cell.length_a   1.000
_cell.length_b   1.000
_cell.length_c   1.000
_cell.angle_alpha   90.00
_cell.angle_beta   90.00
_cell.angle_gamma   90.00
#
_symmetry.space_group_name_H-M   'P 1'
#
loop_
_entity.id
_entity.type
_entity.pdbx_description
1 polymer ?
#
loop_
_entity_poly.entity_id
_entity_poly.type
_entity_poly.pdbx_seq_one_letter_code
_entity_poly.pdbx_strand_id
1 'polypeptide(L)'
;MNLPSYSQFFHTIYDEKSPVGRIGRGTHYSVFETVQWLSPSLGRYKSPKVQKFAIIWDEDHDTRIVDVLEIALMRNLLGPVVFAGERKGSLNIVLSPDFDRLTPSEKKEYLANWQELADGGYASDSWGFDWSYLSSPATGSIIQDSKTKTEAYLFNICNLWELGHSVYNERNPWEDEERMQQSIDSLKSLSK
;
A
#
# COMPACT_ATOMS: atom_id res chain seq x y z
N MET A 1 9.44 -9.41 -17.44
CA MET A 1 9.97 -8.08 -17.08
C MET A 1 10.29 -8.12 -15.60
N ASN A 2 11.46 -7.63 -15.18
CA ASN A 2 11.78 -7.51 -13.77
C ASN A 2 11.07 -6.29 -13.20
N LEU A 3 10.34 -6.46 -12.09
CA LEU A 3 9.77 -5.33 -11.36
C LEU A 3 10.90 -4.55 -10.67
N PRO A 4 10.76 -3.21 -10.54
CA PRO A 4 11.74 -2.41 -9.80
C PRO A 4 11.72 -2.80 -8.31
N SER A 5 12.91 -2.80 -7.71
CA SER A 5 13.08 -2.90 -6.26
C SER A 5 13.16 -1.50 -5.69
N TYR A 6 12.05 -0.97 -5.18
CA TYR A 6 12.03 0.35 -4.53
C TYR A 6 12.53 0.30 -3.08
N SER A 7 12.36 -0.84 -2.42
CA SER A 7 12.54 -1.01 -0.98
C SER A 7 13.31 -2.29 -0.66
N GLN A 8 13.95 -2.32 0.50
CA GLN A 8 14.51 -3.54 1.10
C GLN A 8 13.48 -4.31 1.93
N PHE A 9 12.42 -3.64 2.40
CA PHE A 9 11.40 -4.22 3.28
C PHE A 9 10.06 -4.49 2.58
N PHE A 10 9.86 -3.93 1.39
CA PHE A 10 8.65 -4.10 0.61
C PHE A 10 8.93 -4.83 -0.69
N HIS A 11 8.13 -5.87 -0.95
CA HIS A 11 8.13 -6.56 -2.22
C HIS A 11 7.15 -5.87 -3.18
N THR A 12 7.65 -5.31 -4.26
CA THR A 12 6.80 -4.77 -5.34
C THR A 12 6.12 -5.92 -6.08
N ILE A 13 4.79 -6.03 -6.00
CA ILE A 13 4.01 -7.05 -6.73
C ILE A 13 3.36 -6.51 -8.01
N TYR A 14 3.23 -5.19 -8.09
CA TYR A 14 2.75 -4.50 -9.29
C TYR A 14 3.34 -3.12 -9.37
N ASP A 15 3.61 -2.68 -10.59
CA ASP A 15 4.21 -1.40 -10.86
C ASP A 15 3.68 -0.83 -12.18
N GLU A 16 2.78 0.15 -12.09
CA GLU A 16 2.28 0.86 -13.26
C GLU A 16 3.31 1.89 -13.70
N LYS A 17 4.04 1.60 -14.78
CA LYS A 17 5.15 2.46 -15.24
C LYS A 17 4.74 3.86 -15.70
N SER A 18 3.48 4.06 -16.03
CA SER A 18 2.98 5.33 -16.54
C SER A 18 1.46 5.42 -16.39
N PRO A 19 0.92 6.63 -16.24
CA PRO A 19 -0.51 6.87 -16.06
C PRO A 19 -1.37 6.23 -17.15
N VAL A 20 -2.36 5.45 -16.75
CA VAL A 20 -3.40 4.95 -17.66
C VAL A 20 -4.64 5.82 -17.57
N GLY A 21 -5.02 6.43 -18.70
CA GLY A 21 -6.23 7.25 -18.80
C GLY A 21 -6.04 8.70 -18.35
N ARG A 22 -7.08 9.28 -17.73
CA ARG A 22 -7.15 10.71 -17.38
C ARG A 22 -7.68 10.92 -15.96
N ILE A 23 -6.96 10.36 -15.00
CA ILE A 23 -7.18 10.63 -13.58
C ILE A 23 -6.02 11.44 -13.00
N GLY A 24 -6.36 12.45 -12.21
CA GLY A 24 -5.37 13.33 -11.60
C GLY A 24 -4.48 14.04 -12.62
N ARG A 25 -3.25 14.32 -12.22
CA ARG A 25 -2.18 14.82 -13.08
C ARG A 25 -1.11 13.75 -13.13
N GLY A 26 -1.17 12.88 -14.13
CA GLY A 26 -0.24 11.76 -14.24
C GLY A 26 -0.35 10.74 -13.09
N THR A 27 -1.56 10.51 -12.57
CA THR A 27 -1.74 9.53 -11.49
C THR A 27 -1.57 8.10 -11.99
N HIS A 28 -0.80 7.33 -11.24
CA HIS A 28 -0.59 5.89 -11.40
C HIS A 28 -0.26 5.29 -10.03
N TYR A 29 0.05 3.99 -9.95
CA TYR A 29 0.30 3.35 -8.66
C TYR A 29 1.20 2.12 -8.76
N SER A 30 1.82 1.79 -7.63
CA SER A 30 2.52 0.51 -7.43
C SER A 30 1.98 -0.16 -6.18
N VAL A 31 1.95 -1.48 -6.19
CA VAL A 31 1.43 -2.29 -5.08
C VAL A 31 2.59 -3.03 -4.43
N PHE A 32 2.60 -2.96 -3.12
CA PHE A 32 3.66 -3.47 -2.26
C PHE A 32 3.11 -4.49 -1.28
N GLU A 33 3.91 -5.49 -0.99
CA GLU A 33 3.69 -6.48 0.06
C GLU A 33 4.75 -6.38 1.14
N THR A 34 4.33 -6.57 2.39
CA THR A 34 5.24 -6.69 3.53
C THR A 34 4.66 -7.56 4.63
N VAL A 35 5.53 -7.97 5.56
CA VAL A 35 5.12 -8.66 6.78
C VAL A 35 4.51 -7.66 7.76
N GLN A 36 3.38 -8.03 8.37
CA GLN A 36 2.68 -7.15 9.30
C GLN A 36 2.27 -7.89 10.57
N TRP A 37 2.65 -7.32 11.71
CA TRP A 37 2.36 -7.86 13.04
C TRP A 37 1.21 -7.15 13.74
N LEU A 38 0.87 -5.94 13.31
CA LEU A 38 -0.22 -5.15 13.87
C LEU A 38 -1.40 -5.12 12.92
N SER A 39 -2.59 -5.32 13.47
CA SER A 39 -3.85 -5.14 12.76
C SER A 39 -4.10 -3.68 12.39
N PRO A 40 -5.10 -3.40 11.52
CA PRO A 40 -5.46 -2.03 11.20
C PRO A 40 -5.98 -1.20 12.39
N SER A 41 -6.36 -1.86 13.48
CA SER A 41 -6.68 -1.22 14.77
C SER A 41 -5.52 -1.29 15.77
N LEU A 42 -4.28 -1.41 15.29
CA LEU A 42 -3.02 -1.48 16.04
C LEU A 42 -2.89 -2.61 17.08
N GLY A 43 -3.85 -3.53 17.14
CA GLY A 43 -3.77 -4.73 17.97
C GLY A 43 -2.78 -5.73 17.37
N ARG A 44 -1.95 -6.35 18.22
CA ARG A 44 -0.95 -7.34 17.78
C ARG A 44 -1.59 -8.66 17.37
N TYR A 45 -1.24 -9.16 16.19
CA TYR A 45 -1.60 -10.51 15.76
C TYR A 45 -0.81 -11.58 16.50
N LYS A 46 -1.40 -12.78 16.63
CA LYS A 46 -0.72 -13.96 17.19
C LYS A 46 0.39 -14.49 16.29
N SER A 47 0.20 -14.37 14.98
CA SER A 47 1.14 -14.72 13.92
C SER A 47 1.16 -13.58 12.90
N PRO A 48 2.27 -13.35 12.18
CA PRO A 48 2.33 -12.29 11.21
C PRO A 48 1.36 -12.54 10.06
N LYS A 49 0.91 -11.46 9.44
CA LYS A 49 0.11 -11.43 8.22
C LYS A 49 0.89 -10.84 7.07
N VAL A 50 0.41 -11.04 5.85
CA VAL A 50 0.87 -10.29 4.69
C VAL A 50 0.00 -9.06 4.55
N GLN A 51 0.61 -7.87 4.60
CA GLN A 51 -0.06 -6.62 4.27
C GLN A 51 0.24 -6.25 2.83
N LYS A 52 -0.82 -6.01 2.06
CA LYS A 52 -0.77 -5.32 0.77
C LYS A 52 -1.22 -3.89 0.94
N PHE A 53 -0.44 -2.96 0.41
CA PHE A 53 -0.80 -1.54 0.33
C PHE A 53 -0.32 -0.99 -1.02
N ALA A 54 -0.86 0.15 -1.44
CA ALA A 54 -0.46 0.78 -2.68
C ALA A 54 0.15 2.16 -2.44
N ILE A 55 1.18 2.51 -3.20
CA ILE A 55 1.65 3.88 -3.31
C ILE A 55 1.01 4.48 -4.55
N ILE A 56 0.36 5.63 -4.38
CA ILE A 56 -0.16 6.44 -5.45
C ILE A 56 0.92 7.44 -5.85
N TRP A 57 1.28 7.40 -7.13
CA TRP A 57 2.21 8.34 -7.74
C TRP A 57 1.45 9.46 -8.43
N ASP A 58 2.04 10.65 -8.49
CA ASP A 58 1.64 11.71 -9.40
C ASP A 58 2.65 11.84 -10.55
N GLU A 59 2.66 12.98 -11.25
CA GLU A 59 3.51 13.18 -12.42
C GLU A 59 5.02 13.06 -12.19
N ASP A 60 5.52 13.28 -10.97
CA ASP A 60 6.97 13.27 -10.71
C ASP A 60 7.49 11.91 -10.20
N HIS A 61 6.58 11.03 -9.81
CA HIS A 61 6.88 9.70 -9.29
C HIS A 61 7.93 9.77 -8.16
N ASP A 62 7.72 10.64 -7.16
CA ASP A 62 8.67 10.82 -6.07
C ASP A 62 8.85 9.55 -5.22
N THR A 63 9.93 8.81 -5.50
CA THR A 63 10.25 7.55 -4.84
C THR A 63 10.69 7.72 -3.39
N ARG A 64 11.00 8.94 -2.93
CA ARG A 64 11.49 9.22 -1.56
C ARG A 64 10.44 8.88 -0.50
N ILE A 65 9.16 8.81 -0.88
CA ILE A 65 8.11 8.30 0.02
C ILE A 65 8.39 6.87 0.48
N VAL A 66 9.06 6.06 -0.33
CA VAL A 66 9.37 4.67 0.03
C VAL A 66 10.28 4.64 1.26
N ASP A 67 11.30 5.50 1.32
CA ASP A 67 12.20 5.63 2.47
C ASP A 67 11.42 6.02 3.75
N VAL A 68 10.48 6.95 3.62
CA VAL A 68 9.59 7.35 4.71
C VAL A 68 8.74 6.17 5.20
N LEU A 69 8.17 5.38 4.28
CA LEU A 69 7.36 4.22 4.62
C LEU A 69 8.18 3.07 5.25
N GLU A 70 9.44 2.88 4.84
CA GLU A 70 10.34 1.92 5.50
C GLU A 70 10.53 2.25 6.98
N ILE A 71 10.73 3.53 7.30
CA ILE A 71 10.82 3.98 8.70
C ILE A 71 9.47 3.83 9.40
N ALA A 72 8.36 4.12 8.72
CA ALA A 72 7.02 3.91 9.26
C ALA A 72 6.76 2.43 9.62
N LEU A 73 7.25 1.48 8.81
CA LEU A 73 7.22 0.06 9.13
C LEU A 73 7.97 -0.21 10.45
N MET A 74 9.20 0.29 10.57
CA MET A 74 10.03 0.10 11.76
C MET A 74 9.46 0.77 13.01
N ARG A 75 8.67 1.84 12.83
CA ARG A 75 7.94 2.54 13.90
C ARG A 75 6.54 1.95 14.18
N ASN A 76 6.19 0.80 13.59
CA ASN A 76 4.89 0.14 13.77
C ASN A 76 3.68 0.97 13.29
N LEU A 77 3.87 1.87 12.33
CA LEU A 77 2.82 2.77 11.85
C LEU A 77 2.03 2.20 10.67
N LEU A 78 2.55 1.21 9.92
CA LEU A 78 1.92 0.77 8.67
C LEU A 78 0.62 -0.02 8.83
N GLY A 79 0.34 -0.64 9.97
CA GLY A 79 -0.79 -1.57 10.13
C GLY A 79 -2.13 -1.05 9.56
N PRO A 80 -2.54 0.20 9.85
CA PRO A 80 -3.77 0.78 9.33
C PRO A 80 -3.71 1.31 7.89
N VAL A 81 -2.54 1.43 7.27
CA VAL A 81 -2.34 2.08 5.96
C VAL A 81 -2.79 1.17 4.82
N VAL A 82 -3.64 1.71 3.93
CA VAL A 82 -4.08 1.06 2.68
C VAL A 82 -3.44 1.74 1.47
N PHE A 83 -3.37 3.07 1.48
CA PHE A 83 -2.65 3.83 0.46
C PHE A 83 -1.69 4.83 1.10
N ALA A 84 -0.61 5.14 0.39
CA ALA A 84 0.27 6.26 0.68
C ALA A 84 0.59 7.01 -0.63
N GLY A 85 1.00 8.27 -0.56
CA GLY A 85 1.43 9.03 -1.73
C GLY A 85 2.10 10.33 -1.31
N GLU A 86 3.11 10.76 -2.05
CA GLU A 86 3.62 12.13 -1.97
C GLU A 86 2.76 12.96 -2.91
N ARG A 87 2.36 14.16 -2.47
CA ARG A 87 1.86 15.16 -3.39
C ARG A 87 2.03 16.57 -2.83
N LYS A 88 2.66 17.45 -3.62
CA LYS A 88 2.86 18.89 -3.33
C LYS A 88 3.67 19.17 -2.06
N GLY A 89 4.68 18.35 -1.79
CA GLY A 89 5.50 18.44 -0.58
C GLY A 89 4.74 17.95 0.66
N SER A 90 3.80 17.03 0.50
CA SER A 90 3.03 16.44 1.61
C SER A 90 2.96 14.92 1.50
N LEU A 91 3.25 14.25 2.60
CA LEU A 91 2.92 12.84 2.79
C LEU A 91 1.41 12.69 2.99
N ASN A 92 0.78 11.89 2.14
CA ASN A 92 -0.64 11.56 2.22
C ASN A 92 -0.80 10.08 2.55
N ILE A 93 -1.55 9.74 3.61
CA ILE A 93 -1.93 8.35 3.89
C ILE A 93 -3.45 8.15 3.88
N VAL A 94 -3.89 6.99 3.40
CA VAL A 94 -5.29 6.56 3.46
C VAL A 94 -5.38 5.34 4.34
N LEU A 95 -6.19 5.44 5.40
CA LEU A 95 -6.30 4.44 6.44
C LEU A 95 -7.52 3.55 6.24
N SER A 96 -7.41 2.30 6.68
CA SER A 96 -8.53 1.36 6.76
C SER A 96 -9.62 1.89 7.69
N PRO A 97 -10.91 1.65 7.41
CA PRO A 97 -12.00 1.97 8.33
C PRO A 97 -11.85 1.31 9.71
N ASP A 98 -11.13 0.19 9.80
CA ASP A 98 -10.87 -0.48 11.07
C ASP A 98 -10.02 0.36 12.05
N PHE A 99 -9.29 1.36 11.55
CA PHE A 99 -8.62 2.36 12.39
C PHE A 99 -9.60 3.12 13.28
N ASP A 100 -10.89 3.19 12.90
CA ASP A 100 -11.90 3.88 13.71
C ASP A 100 -12.15 3.24 15.07
N ARG A 101 -11.75 1.97 15.25
CA ARG A 101 -11.88 1.23 16.51
C ARG A 101 -10.95 1.74 17.62
N LEU A 102 -9.94 2.52 17.28
CA LEU A 102 -9.05 3.14 18.26
C LEU A 102 -9.76 4.24 19.06
N THR A 103 -9.32 4.44 20.29
CA THR A 103 -9.72 5.59 21.10
C THR A 103 -9.20 6.90 20.50
N PRO A 104 -9.85 8.05 20.79
CA PRO A 104 -9.37 9.35 20.33
C PRO A 104 -7.91 9.66 20.71
N SER A 105 -7.46 9.22 21.89
CA SER A 105 -6.07 9.38 22.34
C SER A 105 -5.09 8.56 21.50
N GLU A 106 -5.40 7.29 21.23
CA GLU A 106 -4.55 6.41 20.40
C GLU A 106 -4.48 6.94 18.96
N LYS A 107 -5.60 7.40 18.39
CA LYS A 107 -5.61 8.05 17.07
C LYS A 107 -4.72 9.29 17.05
N LYS A 108 -4.83 10.14 18.07
CA LYS A 108 -4.03 11.37 18.16
C LYS A 108 -2.53 11.05 18.24
N GLU A 109 -2.14 10.09 19.06
CA GLU A 109 -0.74 9.66 19.19
C GLU A 109 -0.22 9.07 17.88
N TYR A 110 -0.98 8.17 17.25
CA TYR A 110 -0.63 7.58 15.97
C TYR A 110 -0.40 8.63 14.87
N LEU A 111 -1.31 9.60 14.75
CA LEU A 111 -1.20 10.66 13.75
C LEU A 111 -0.07 11.65 14.07
N ALA A 112 0.24 11.89 15.35
CA ALA A 112 1.38 12.70 15.74
C ALA A 112 2.72 12.05 15.35
N ASN A 113 2.83 10.72 15.44
CA ASN A 113 4.02 9.99 14.99
C ASN A 113 4.22 10.08 13.46
N TRP A 114 3.13 10.09 12.69
CA TRP A 114 3.21 10.34 11.25
C TRP A 114 3.61 11.78 10.91
N GLN A 115 3.07 12.76 11.64
CA GLN A 115 3.46 14.16 11.48
C GLN A 115 4.96 14.34 11.76
N GLU A 116 5.46 13.78 12.87
CA GLU A 116 6.89 13.81 13.20
C GLU A 116 7.74 13.17 12.09
N LEU A 117 7.25 12.09 11.50
CA LEU A 117 7.94 11.41 10.41
C LEU A 117 7.99 12.28 9.14
N ALA A 118 6.90 12.96 8.78
CA ALA A 118 6.87 13.88 7.64
C ALA A 118 7.77 15.10 7.86
N ASP A 119 7.82 15.63 9.09
CA ASP A 119 8.65 16.77 9.48
C ASP A 119 10.15 16.40 9.58
N GLY A 120 10.47 15.13 9.80
CA GLY A 120 11.79 14.64 10.18
C GLY A 120 12.88 14.69 9.12
N GLY A 121 12.58 15.09 7.88
CA GLY A 121 13.58 15.23 6.82
C GLY A 121 13.99 13.90 6.16
N TYR A 122 13.25 12.81 6.40
CA TYR A 122 13.61 11.47 5.91
C TYR A 122 13.51 11.35 4.39
N ALA A 123 12.76 12.23 3.73
CA ALA A 123 12.75 12.39 2.28
C ALA A 123 13.85 13.34 1.76
N SER A 124 14.90 13.62 2.54
CA SER A 124 15.89 14.68 2.30
C SER A 124 15.38 16.12 2.44
N ASP A 125 14.08 16.30 2.73
CA ASP A 125 13.42 17.53 3.11
C ASP A 125 12.19 17.25 3.99
N SER A 126 11.62 18.30 4.59
CA SER A 126 10.40 18.21 5.40
C SER A 126 9.16 18.31 4.52
N TRP A 127 8.22 17.42 4.77
CA TRP A 127 6.92 17.39 4.11
C TRP A 127 5.80 17.74 5.09
N GLY A 128 4.70 18.29 4.56
CA GLY A 128 3.42 18.30 5.27
C GLY A 128 2.88 16.89 5.46
N PHE A 129 1.83 16.76 6.27
CA PHE A 129 1.17 15.47 6.50
C PHE A 129 -0.34 15.62 6.43
N ASP A 130 -0.95 14.79 5.59
CA ASP A 130 -2.40 14.70 5.39
C ASP A 130 -2.85 13.23 5.47
N TRP A 131 -4.07 13.01 5.95
CA TRP A 131 -4.62 11.67 6.07
C TRP A 131 -6.13 11.63 5.86
N SER A 132 -6.65 10.46 5.48
CA SER A 132 -8.09 10.23 5.30
C SER A 132 -8.46 8.76 5.52
N TYR A 133 -9.76 8.45 5.59
CA TYR A 133 -10.26 7.07 5.64
C TYR A 133 -10.67 6.57 4.25
N LEU A 134 -10.47 5.27 4.02
CA LEU A 134 -11.05 4.54 2.91
C LEU A 134 -12.57 4.33 3.10
N SER A 135 -13.37 5.40 3.08
CA SER A 135 -14.84 5.39 2.86
C SER A 135 -15.57 6.67 3.30
N SER A 136 -14.91 7.72 3.83
CA SER A 136 -15.69 8.89 4.31
C SER A 136 -14.96 10.22 4.30
N PRO A 137 -15.26 11.03 3.27
CA PRO A 137 -14.73 10.73 1.95
C PRO A 137 -13.27 10.28 1.98
N ALA A 138 -12.89 9.40 1.06
CA ALA A 138 -11.48 9.33 0.65
C ALA A 138 -11.16 10.56 -0.23
N THR A 139 -11.27 11.76 0.35
CA THR A 139 -10.81 13.02 -0.27
C THR A 139 -9.67 13.57 0.55
N GLY A 140 -8.56 12.86 0.53
CA GLY A 140 -7.27 13.46 0.87
C GLY A 140 -6.59 13.90 -0.42
N SER A 141 -5.76 14.93 -0.34
CA SER A 141 -4.88 15.51 -1.36
C SER A 141 -4.01 14.55 -2.19
N ILE A 142 -4.16 13.22 -2.03
CA ILE A 142 -3.39 12.17 -2.67
C ILE A 142 -3.58 12.12 -4.19
N ILE A 143 -4.75 12.51 -4.72
CA ILE A 143 -5.01 12.60 -6.17
C ILE A 143 -5.68 13.95 -6.51
N GLN A 144 -5.19 14.64 -7.54
CA GLN A 144 -5.76 15.90 -8.04
C GLN A 144 -6.97 15.67 -8.96
N ASP A 145 -8.08 15.14 -8.46
CA ASP A 145 -9.31 15.01 -9.24
C ASP A 145 -10.56 15.18 -8.37
N SER A 146 -11.74 15.04 -8.98
CA SER A 146 -12.99 15.05 -8.22
C SER A 146 -13.05 13.86 -7.26
N LYS A 147 -13.64 14.11 -6.09
CA LYS A 147 -13.90 13.11 -5.05
C LYS A 147 -14.38 11.77 -5.61
N THR A 148 -15.42 11.81 -6.44
CA THR A 148 -16.08 10.61 -6.99
C THR A 148 -15.12 9.79 -7.85
N LYS A 149 -14.27 10.43 -8.66
CA LYS A 149 -13.29 9.72 -9.48
C LYS A 149 -12.17 9.12 -8.63
N THR A 150 -11.66 9.90 -7.66
CA THR A 150 -10.64 9.43 -6.71
C THR A 150 -11.14 8.21 -5.95
N GLU A 151 -12.35 8.27 -5.38
CA GLU A 151 -12.97 7.14 -4.68
C GLU A 151 -13.13 5.92 -5.60
N ALA A 152 -13.72 6.09 -6.79
CA ALA A 152 -13.89 4.99 -7.73
C ALA A 152 -12.56 4.34 -8.13
N TYR A 153 -11.52 5.13 -8.32
CA TYR A 153 -10.19 4.65 -8.68
C TYR A 153 -9.53 3.88 -7.54
N LEU A 154 -9.50 4.43 -6.32
CA LEU A 154 -8.93 3.76 -5.16
C LEU A 154 -9.68 2.45 -4.84
N PHE A 155 -11.01 2.45 -4.91
CA PHE A 155 -11.79 1.21 -4.73
C PHE A 155 -11.51 0.18 -5.81
N ASN A 156 -11.31 0.62 -7.06
CA ASN A 156 -10.90 -0.29 -8.12
C ASN A 156 -9.55 -0.94 -7.83
N ILE A 157 -8.56 -0.18 -7.35
CA ILE A 157 -7.26 -0.73 -6.92
C ILE A 157 -7.46 -1.74 -5.78
N CYS A 158 -8.26 -1.41 -4.76
CA CYS A 158 -8.57 -2.33 -3.67
C CYS A 158 -9.15 -3.66 -4.18
N ASN A 159 -10.06 -3.61 -5.14
CA ASN A 159 -10.70 -4.80 -5.72
C ASN A 159 -9.74 -5.62 -6.58
N LEU A 160 -8.86 -4.96 -7.34
CA LEU A 160 -7.89 -5.65 -8.22
C LEU A 160 -6.81 -6.39 -7.43
N TRP A 161 -6.39 -5.85 -6.29
CA TRP A 161 -5.21 -6.33 -5.57
C TRP A 161 -5.50 -6.93 -4.20
N GLU A 162 -6.75 -6.85 -3.73
CA GLU A 162 -7.17 -7.26 -2.39
C GLU A 162 -6.31 -6.60 -1.32
N LEU A 163 -6.21 -5.25 -1.37
CA LEU A 163 -5.41 -4.48 -0.42
C LEU A 163 -5.88 -4.71 1.02
N GLY A 164 -4.96 -4.62 1.97
CA GLY A 164 -5.20 -4.92 3.38
C GLY A 164 -4.41 -6.13 3.84
N HIS A 165 -4.91 -6.80 4.90
CA HIS A 165 -4.16 -7.85 5.59
C HIS A 165 -4.74 -9.22 5.28
N SER A 166 -3.90 -10.12 4.77
CA SER A 166 -4.26 -11.50 4.46
C SER A 166 -3.43 -12.48 5.29
N VAL A 167 -3.94 -13.70 5.45
CA VAL A 167 -3.18 -14.77 6.10
C VAL A 167 -2.10 -15.23 5.12
N TYR A 168 -0.89 -15.47 5.62
CA TYR A 168 0.14 -16.12 4.82
C TYR A 168 -0.27 -17.58 4.61
N ASN A 169 -0.48 -17.98 3.35
CA ASN A 169 -0.68 -19.36 2.99
C ASN A 169 0.70 -20.02 2.89
N GLU A 170 0.98 -20.93 3.82
CA GLU A 170 2.24 -21.67 3.83
C GLU A 170 2.46 -22.35 2.49
N ARG A 171 3.62 -22.09 1.90
CA ARG A 171 3.98 -22.69 0.63
C ARG A 171 4.37 -24.15 0.88
N ASN A 172 3.71 -25.08 0.20
CA ASN A 172 4.10 -26.48 0.17
C ASN A 172 4.84 -26.77 -1.15
N PRO A 173 6.19 -26.85 -1.16
CA PRO A 173 6.97 -27.01 -2.39
C PRO A 173 6.61 -28.29 -3.15
N TRP A 174 6.23 -29.36 -2.44
CA TRP A 174 5.88 -30.64 -3.04
C TRP A 174 4.57 -30.57 -3.84
N GLU A 175 3.56 -29.89 -3.31
CA GLU A 175 2.29 -29.67 -4.01
C GLU A 175 2.45 -28.72 -5.21
N ASP A 176 3.36 -27.74 -5.11
CA ASP A 176 3.66 -26.83 -6.21
C ASP A 176 4.31 -27.59 -7.39
N GLU A 177 5.24 -28.51 -7.11
CA GLU A 177 5.84 -29.37 -8.13
C GLU A 177 4.81 -30.29 -8.79
N GLU A 178 3.95 -30.94 -8.01
CA GLU A 178 2.89 -31.80 -8.54
C GLU A 178 1.90 -31.02 -9.43
N ARG A 179 1.45 -29.83 -9.00
CA ARG A 179 0.57 -28.96 -9.81
C ARG A 179 1.23 -28.52 -11.11
N MET A 180 2.52 -28.19 -11.06
CA MET A 180 3.27 -27.81 -12.25
C MET A 180 3.37 -28.97 -13.23
N GLN A 181 3.67 -30.17 -12.75
CA GLN A 181 3.77 -31.38 -13.58
C GLN A 181 2.41 -31.73 -14.22
N GLN A 182 1.32 -31.68 -13.46
CA GLN A 182 -0.04 -31.89 -13.98
C GLN A 182 -0.43 -30.88 -15.07
N SER A 183 -0.03 -29.61 -14.91
CA SER A 183 -0.27 -28.57 -15.90
C SER A 183 0.52 -28.83 -17.19
N ILE A 184 1.79 -29.23 -17.07
CA ILE A 184 2.63 -29.61 -18.21
C ILE A 184 2.04 -30.79 -18.97
N ASP A 185 1.55 -31.81 -18.27
CA ASP A 185 1.00 -33.02 -18.90
C ASP A 185 -0.36 -32.74 -19.56
N SER A 186 -1.18 -31.85 -18.98
CA SER A 186 -2.42 -31.35 -19.61
C SER A 186 -2.15 -30.54 -20.87
N LEU A 187 -1.10 -29.73 -20.91
CA LEU A 187 -0.71 -28.99 -22.12
C LEU A 187 -0.18 -29.93 -23.22
N LYS A 188 0.51 -31.01 -22.85
CA LYS A 188 0.99 -32.03 -23.81
C LYS A 188 -0.12 -32.90 -24.37
N SER A 189 -1.22 -33.09 -23.65
CA SER A 189 -2.37 -33.86 -24.15
C SER A 189 -3.23 -33.06 -25.13
N LEU A 190 -3.21 -31.73 -25.04
CA LEU A 190 -3.89 -30.82 -25.97
C LEU A 190 -3.15 -30.58 -27.30
N SER A 191 -1.88 -31.01 -27.40
CA SER A 191 -1.05 -30.86 -28.60
C SER A 191 -0.95 -32.12 -29.47
N LYS A 192 -1.75 -33.15 -29.16
CA LYS A 192 -1.94 -34.36 -29.97
C LYS A 192 -3.33 -34.38 -30.60
#